data_AF-A0AAP7P818-F1
#
_entry.id   AF-A0AAP7P818-F1
#
_cell.length_a   1.000
_cell.length_b   1.000
_cell.length_c   1.000
_cell.angle_alpha   90.00
_cell.angle_beta   90.00
_cell.angle_gamma   90.00
#
_symmetry.space_group_name_H-M   'P 1'
#
loop_
_entity.id
_entity.type
_entity.pdbx_description
1 polymer ?
#
loop_
_entity_poly.entity_id
_entity_poly.type
_entity_poly.pdbx_seq_one_letter_code
_entity_poly.pdbx_strand_id
1 'polypeptide(L)'
;MLTKEPSFASLLVKQSPAMHYGHGWIMGEDGKRWHPCYSQDELLSEVTMRKRRKSKCMRQKVKWFISFVTEGIVIQYLKMICSVVIRRCRVMAVTFSR
;
A
#
# COMPACT_ATOMS: atom_id res chain seq x y z
N MET A 1 -24.30 -19.72 -65.33
CA MET A 1 -23.94 -18.41 -64.77
C MET A 1 -23.33 -18.65 -63.39
N LEU A 2 -21.99 -18.65 -63.29
CA LEU A 2 -21.30 -18.81 -61.99
C LEU A 2 -21.66 -17.63 -61.09
N THR A 3 -22.30 -17.90 -59.95
CA THR A 3 -22.57 -16.92 -58.90
C THR A 3 -21.23 -16.48 -58.30
N LYS A 4 -20.78 -15.28 -58.66
CA LYS A 4 -19.54 -14.65 -58.19
C LYS A 4 -19.67 -14.10 -56.76
N GLU A 5 -20.19 -14.90 -55.83
CA GLU A 5 -20.07 -14.52 -54.42
C GLU A 5 -18.67 -14.95 -53.94
N PRO A 6 -17.85 -14.02 -53.43
CA PRO A 6 -16.56 -14.40 -52.90
C PRO A 6 -16.80 -15.31 -51.70
N SER A 7 -16.18 -16.50 -51.71
CA SER A 7 -16.15 -17.40 -50.56
C SER A 7 -15.72 -16.62 -49.31
N PHE A 8 -16.36 -16.86 -48.17
CA PHE A 8 -16.02 -16.21 -46.89
C PHE A 8 -14.52 -16.35 -46.55
N ALA A 9 -13.89 -17.46 -46.96
CA ALA A 9 -12.45 -17.67 -46.83
C ALA A 9 -11.60 -16.58 -47.51
N SER A 10 -12.06 -16.01 -48.64
CA SER A 10 -11.38 -14.93 -49.36
C SER A 10 -11.30 -13.63 -48.54
N LEU A 11 -12.27 -13.42 -47.63
CA LEU A 11 -12.30 -12.27 -46.73
C LEU A 11 -11.34 -12.45 -45.55
N LEU A 12 -11.15 -13.70 -45.10
CA LEU A 12 -10.24 -14.05 -44.01
C LEU A 12 -8.75 -13.91 -44.40
N VAL A 13 -8.40 -14.16 -45.66
CA VAL A 13 -7.01 -14.03 -46.16
C VAL A 13 -6.48 -12.59 -46.00
N LYS A 14 -7.35 -11.59 -46.10
CA LYS A 14 -6.99 -10.17 -45.90
C LYS A 14 -6.92 -9.75 -44.42
N GLN A 15 -7.39 -10.60 -43.51
CA GLN A 15 -7.28 -10.42 -42.06
C GLN A 15 -6.25 -11.37 -41.46
N SER A 16 -5.27 -11.82 -42.24
CA SER A 16 -4.14 -12.56 -41.68
C SER A 16 -3.53 -11.71 -40.56
N PRO A 17 -3.41 -12.25 -39.33
CA PRO A 17 -3.03 -11.47 -38.16
C PRO A 17 -1.73 -10.73 -38.44
N ALA A 18 -1.62 -9.50 -37.94
CA ALA A 18 -0.39 -8.73 -37.98
C ALA A 18 0.83 -9.63 -37.68
N MET A 19 1.94 -9.39 -38.39
CA MET A 19 3.20 -10.13 -38.31
C MET A 19 3.38 -10.79 -36.94
N HIS A 20 3.19 -12.11 -36.85
CA HIS A 20 3.32 -12.79 -35.57
C HIS A 20 4.79 -12.69 -35.14
N TYR A 21 5.09 -11.83 -34.16
CA TYR A 21 6.46 -11.57 -33.71
C TYR A 21 7.08 -12.74 -32.93
N GLY A 22 6.37 -13.87 -32.83
CA GLY A 22 6.77 -15.02 -32.03
C GLY A 22 6.88 -14.67 -30.53
N HIS A 23 6.99 -15.69 -29.69
CA HIS A 23 7.44 -15.54 -28.30
C HIS A 23 6.75 -14.45 -27.43
N GLY A 24 5.48 -14.08 -27.68
CA GLY A 24 4.75 -13.11 -26.86
C GLY A 24 5.07 -11.63 -27.11
N TRP A 25 5.75 -11.30 -28.21
CA TRP A 25 6.00 -9.92 -28.61
C TRP A 25 4.76 -9.27 -29.25
N ILE A 26 4.46 -8.04 -28.83
CA ILE A 26 3.34 -7.22 -29.30
C ILE A 26 3.92 -5.95 -29.93
N MET A 27 3.35 -5.46 -31.03
CA MET A 27 3.72 -4.14 -31.55
C MET A 27 2.97 -3.05 -30.82
N GLY A 28 3.71 -2.11 -30.24
CA GLY A 28 3.16 -0.86 -29.74
C GLY A 28 2.78 0.07 -30.90
N GLU A 29 1.95 1.07 -30.59
CA GLU A 29 1.47 2.08 -31.54
C GLU A 29 2.63 2.86 -32.19
N ASP A 30 3.76 2.99 -31.50
CA ASP A 30 4.99 3.64 -32.00
C ASP A 30 5.80 2.78 -32.99
N GLY A 31 5.30 1.60 -33.37
CA GLY A 31 6.05 0.63 -34.17
C GLY A 31 7.19 -0.08 -33.41
N LYS A 32 7.29 0.17 -32.10
CA LYS A 32 8.26 -0.51 -31.22
C LYS A 32 7.70 -1.83 -30.72
N ARG A 33 8.54 -2.85 -30.61
CA ARG A 33 8.15 -4.14 -30.03
C ARG A 33 8.09 -4.04 -28.51
N TRP A 34 7.03 -4.57 -27.93
CA TRP A 34 6.78 -4.63 -26.50
C TRP A 34 6.64 -6.10 -26.06
N HIS A 35 7.28 -6.46 -24.95
CA HIS A 35 7.18 -7.79 -24.36
C HIS A 35 6.79 -7.67 -22.88
N PRO A 36 5.63 -8.20 -22.45
CA PRO A 36 5.14 -8.04 -21.08
C PRO A 36 6.14 -8.48 -20.01
N CYS A 37 6.89 -9.57 -20.26
CA CYS A 37 7.86 -10.10 -19.30
C CYS A 37 9.11 -9.22 -19.11
N TYR A 38 9.43 -8.35 -20.08
CA TYR A 38 10.62 -7.48 -20.00
C TYR A 38 10.30 -6.14 -19.33
N SER A 39 9.06 -5.67 -19.45
CA SER A 39 8.56 -4.45 -18.80
C SER A 39 7.95 -4.71 -17.41
N GLN A 40 7.89 -5.97 -16.98
CA GLN A 40 7.29 -6.35 -15.70
C GLN A 40 8.06 -5.81 -14.50
N ASP A 41 9.39 -5.73 -14.56
CA ASP A 41 10.22 -5.25 -13.46
C ASP A 41 9.90 -3.81 -13.08
N GLU A 42 9.65 -2.95 -14.07
CA GLU A 42 9.26 -1.56 -13.87
C GLU A 42 7.90 -1.46 -13.18
N LEU A 43 6.89 -2.20 -13.66
CA LEU A 43 5.56 -2.26 -13.05
C LEU A 43 5.60 -2.84 -11.63
N LEU A 44 6.39 -3.89 -11.40
CA LEU A 44 6.59 -4.49 -10.08
C LEU A 44 7.28 -3.52 -9.13
N SER A 45 8.28 -2.77 -9.59
CA SER A 45 8.95 -1.75 -8.78
C SER A 45 7.97 -0.67 -8.32
N GLU A 46 7.06 -0.22 -9.19
CA GLU A 46 6.06 0.78 -8.85
C GLU A 46 5.04 0.26 -7.83
N VAL A 47 4.50 -0.94 -8.05
CA VAL A 47 3.53 -1.58 -7.15
C VAL A 47 4.15 -1.84 -5.76
N THR A 48 5.39 -2.34 -5.73
CA THR A 48 6.11 -2.62 -4.47
C THR A 48 6.47 -1.33 -3.72
N MET A 49 6.90 -0.27 -4.41
CA MET A 49 7.14 1.04 -3.81
C MET A 49 5.88 1.65 -3.22
N ARG A 50 4.75 1.59 -3.93
CA ARG A 50 3.44 2.06 -3.42
C ARG A 50 3.02 1.29 -2.17
N LYS A 51 3.18 -0.04 -2.14
CA LYS A 51 2.91 -0.88 -0.96
C LYS A 51 3.81 -0.52 0.23
N ARG A 52 5.11 -0.28 -0.01
CA ARG A 52 6.09 0.10 1.03
C ARG A 52 5.80 1.48 1.64
N ARG A 53 5.31 2.44 0.86
CA ARG A 53 4.91 3.76 1.38
C ARG A 53 3.69 3.66 2.30
N LYS A 54 2.67 2.89 1.90
CA LYS A 54 1.48 2.64 2.73
C LYS A 54 1.82 1.92 4.04
N SER A 55 2.70 0.92 4.00
CA SER A 55 3.12 0.21 5.21
C SER A 55 3.94 1.08 6.16
N LYS A 56 4.81 1.96 5.64
CA LYS A 56 5.53 2.96 6.46
C LYS A 56 4.58 3.94 7.14
N CYS A 57 3.60 4.48 6.42
CA CYS A 57 2.59 5.39 7.00
C CYS A 57 1.79 4.71 8.11
N MET A 58 1.28 3.49 7.87
CA MET A 58 0.57 2.70 8.88
C MET A 58 1.45 2.42 10.11
N ARG A 59 2.71 2.06 9.90
CA ARG A 59 3.67 1.82 11.01
C ARG A 59 3.90 3.09 11.82
N GLN A 60 3.99 4.26 11.18
CA GLN A 60 4.16 5.53 11.88
C GLN A 60 2.92 5.90 12.70
N LYS A 61 1.71 5.68 12.15
CA LYS A 61 0.45 5.89 12.87
C LYS A 61 0.33 5.00 14.10
N VAL A 62 0.67 3.71 13.98
CA VAL A 62 0.65 2.77 15.10
C VAL A 62 1.66 3.17 16.18
N LYS A 63 2.89 3.53 15.80
CA LYS A 63 3.90 4.03 16.76
C LYS A 63 3.41 5.27 17.51
N TRP A 64 2.82 6.22 16.81
CA TRP A 64 2.27 7.43 17.41
C TRP A 64 1.13 7.12 18.38
N PHE A 65 0.20 6.23 17.99
CA PHE A 65 -0.90 5.81 18.84
C PHE A 65 -0.43 5.11 20.12
N ILE A 66 0.58 4.23 20.02
CA ILE A 66 1.16 3.57 21.19
C ILE A 66 1.79 4.62 22.12
N SER A 67 2.59 5.56 21.60
CA SER A 67 3.19 6.66 22.39
C SER A 67 2.12 7.45 23.13
N PHE A 68 1.07 7.87 22.42
CA PHE A 68 -0.04 8.64 22.96
C PHE A 68 -0.75 7.91 24.11
N VAL A 69 -1.05 6.61 23.94
CA VAL A 69 -1.68 5.80 24.99
C VAL A 69 -0.75 5.62 26.18
N THR A 70 0.54 5.33 25.96
CA THR A 70 1.50 5.16 27.04
C THR A 70 1.73 6.44 27.83
N GLU A 71 1.88 7.59 27.18
CA GLU A 71 2.04 8.89 27.84
C GLU A 71 0.79 9.26 28.64
N GLY A 72 -0.41 9.04 28.08
CA GLY A 72 -1.67 9.26 28.79
C GLY A 72 -1.80 8.40 30.05
N ILE A 73 -1.43 7.12 29.98
CA ILE A 73 -1.41 6.21 31.12
C ILE A 73 -0.39 6.68 32.18
N VAL A 74 0.83 7.07 31.79
CA VAL A 74 1.86 7.56 32.71
C VAL A 74 1.38 8.81 33.46
N ILE A 75 0.71 9.74 32.78
CA ILE A 75 0.16 10.95 33.41
C ILE A 75 -0.93 10.59 34.45
N GLN A 76 -1.78 9.61 34.15
CA GLN A 76 -2.81 9.13 35.09
C GLN A 76 -2.17 8.50 36.33
N TYR A 77 -1.17 7.64 36.15
CA TYR A 77 -0.43 7.03 37.27
C TYR A 77 0.27 8.07 38.14
N LEU A 78 0.92 9.08 37.52
CA LEU A 78 1.62 10.13 38.25
C LEU A 78 0.66 10.97 39.10
N LYS A 79 -0.53 11.31 38.57
CA LYS A 79 -1.60 12.00 39.31
C LYS A 79 -2.07 11.17 40.52
N MET A 80 -2.25 9.86 40.33
CA MET A 80 -2.68 8.96 41.40
C MET A 80 -1.64 8.89 42.53
N ILE A 81 -0.36 8.67 42.20
CA ILE A 81 0.73 8.64 43.19
C ILE A 81 0.82 9.97 43.95
N CYS A 82 0.80 11.10 43.23
CA CYS A 82 0.88 12.41 43.85
C CYS A 82 -0.28 12.65 44.83
N SER A 83 -1.50 12.22 44.48
CA SER A 83 -2.67 12.34 45.37
C SER A 83 -2.53 11.53 46.67
N VAL A 84 -1.92 10.35 46.61
CA VAL A 84 -1.67 9.50 47.80
C VAL A 84 -0.61 10.13 48.70
N VAL A 85 0.47 10.65 48.11
CA VAL A 85 1.54 11.33 48.84
C VAL A 85 1.00 12.57 49.55
N ILE A 86 0.22 13.41 48.85
CA ILE A 86 -0.39 14.61 49.43
C ILE A 86 -1.30 14.25 50.62
N ARG A 87 -2.12 13.20 50.48
CA ARG A 87 -2.97 12.72 51.59
C ARG A 87 -2.15 12.25 52.78
N ARG A 88 -1.08 11.49 52.54
CA ARG A 88 -0.20 10.99 53.61
C ARG A 88 0.52 12.12 54.34
N CYS A 89 1.03 13.12 53.61
CA CYS A 89 1.62 14.32 54.20
C CYS A 89 0.62 15.11 55.05
N ARG A 90 -0.63 15.26 54.60
CA ARG A 90 -1.69 15.91 55.40
C ARG A 90 -1.98 15.17 56.70
N VAL A 91 -2.08 13.84 56.67
CA VAL A 91 -2.32 13.04 57.88
C VAL A 91 -1.16 13.20 58.87
N MET A 92 0.09 13.14 58.40
CA MET A 92 1.26 13.34 59.26
C MET A 92 1.33 14.74 59.87
N ALA A 93 0.97 15.78 59.11
CA ALA A 93 0.92 17.15 59.62
C ALA A 93 -0.13 17.32 60.74
N VAL A 94 -1.29 16.67 60.62
CA VAL A 94 -2.34 16.69 61.64
C VAL A 94 -1.91 15.94 62.91
N THR A 95 -1.17 14.83 62.79
CA THR A 95 -0.67 14.08 63.95
C THR A 95 0.51 14.75 64.65
N PHE A 96 1.28 15.58 63.95
CA PHE A 96 2.43 16.30 64.52
C PHE A 96 2.02 17.64 65.16
N SER A 97 0.86 18.19 64.78
CA SER A 97 0.35 19.46 65.30
C SER A 97 -0.58 19.30 66.51
N ARG A 98 -0.62 18.12 67.14
CA ARG A 98 -1.42 17.76 68.31
C ARG A 98 -0.51 17.25 69.41
#